data_AF-A0A6N8YAZ5-F1
#
_entry.id   AF-A0A6N8YAZ5-F1
#
_cell.length_a   1.000
_cell.length_b   1.000
_cell.length_c   1.000
_cell.angle_alpha   90.00
_cell.angle_beta   90.00
_cell.angle_gamma   90.00
#
_symmetry.space_group_name_H-M   'P 1'
#
loop_
_entity.id
_entity.type
_entity.pdbx_description
1 polymer ?
#
loop_
_entity_poly.entity_id
_entity_poly.type
_entity_poly.pdbx_seq_one_letter_code
_entity_poly.pdbx_strand_id
1 'polypeptide(L)'
;MAALVALPERMSATSWWSLMWRDSTTSSISASSSCMGLTATGTPFVGALPFGRGRRENTPRRYVRQMKSSLARVHERPYSAAVLGVSANGMMAPEAYRSGEFYRAEIDWVFPASWVFVGHERWVPAPGDYLAETIGEEPVLVIRNTEGDLQAFSNVCPHRASLLVEGRGNCGRRLVCPYHGWTFGLDGRLLAIPRQRGFVSPVDVSEYGLRELRLEVWEGLVFVNVTGDAPPLLDYLEDVPDLLGGHDIASMHLGEFLDDPIAANWKLVMDNAVCDYHLDIVHRESIAALVDMEELTARAGATTAVTSVPWKSSQLPPEPHPGLAGAAAEGSLGCFVFPNLHVIGFPTKGATIMWWTPTGPATTRARVLGLSHDADADVRSGKELLARVQREDFDVCEKMQIGVQSRGYAPGPQHATELRITAFQRRLLQMVQQAFDRVDDRHIGVGR
;
A
#
# COMPACT_ATOMS: atom_id res chain seq x y z
N MET A 1 -25.88 53.97 18.52
CA MET A 1 -25.98 53.99 17.05
C MET A 1 -24.78 53.24 16.48
N ALA A 2 -24.98 51.98 16.12
CA ALA A 2 -24.07 51.20 15.28
C ALA A 2 -24.97 50.27 14.45
N ALA A 3 -24.83 50.37 13.13
CA ALA A 3 -25.80 49.86 12.16
C ALA A 3 -25.71 48.34 11.99
N LEU A 4 -26.87 47.69 12.11
CA LEU A 4 -27.16 46.36 11.59
C LEU A 4 -27.20 46.43 10.06
N VAL A 5 -26.40 45.60 9.39
CA VAL A 5 -26.56 45.33 7.95
C VAL A 5 -27.16 43.95 7.81
N ALA A 6 -28.32 43.90 7.19
CA ALA A 6 -29.18 42.75 6.99
C ALA A 6 -28.58 41.72 6.01
N LEU A 7 -28.81 40.44 6.30
CA LEU A 7 -28.60 39.32 5.37
C LEU A 7 -29.78 39.26 4.38
N PRO A 8 -29.56 39.06 3.06
CA PRO A 8 -30.65 38.81 2.13
C PRO A 8 -31.13 37.36 2.20
N GLU A 9 -32.44 37.20 2.14
CA GLU A 9 -33.17 35.94 2.06
C GLU A 9 -32.93 35.19 0.74
N ARG A 10 -33.01 33.85 0.84
CA ARG A 10 -33.28 32.81 -0.18
C ARG A 10 -33.22 33.22 -1.66
N MET A 11 -32.27 32.65 -2.39
CA MET A 11 -32.30 32.54 -3.85
C MET A 11 -32.25 31.06 -4.28
N SER A 12 -33.11 30.72 -5.26
CA SER A 12 -33.40 29.38 -5.76
C SER A 12 -32.30 28.79 -6.64
N ALA A 13 -32.22 27.46 -6.67
CA ALA A 13 -31.31 26.67 -7.50
C ALA A 13 -31.65 26.78 -9.00
N THR A 14 -30.93 27.61 -9.77
CA THR A 14 -30.76 27.50 -11.25
C THR A 14 -29.78 28.53 -11.86
N SER A 15 -28.66 28.93 -11.24
CA SER A 15 -27.74 29.89 -11.91
C SER A 15 -26.27 29.89 -11.50
N TRP A 16 -25.64 28.71 -11.32
CA TRP A 16 -24.23 28.62 -10.89
C TRP A 16 -23.17 28.54 -12.01
N TRP A 17 -23.53 28.74 -13.28
CA TRP A 17 -22.64 28.44 -14.43
C TRP A 17 -21.99 29.64 -15.17
N SER A 18 -21.75 30.80 -14.55
CA SER A 18 -21.21 31.94 -15.34
C SER A 18 -20.19 32.87 -14.68
N LEU A 19 -19.48 32.48 -13.63
CA LEU A 19 -18.38 33.30 -13.08
C LEU A 19 -17.09 32.48 -12.87
N MET A 20 -16.70 31.77 -13.93
CA MET A 20 -15.31 31.43 -14.20
C MET A 20 -14.59 32.65 -14.82
N TRP A 21 -13.26 32.59 -14.88
CA TRP A 21 -12.35 33.42 -15.69
C TRP A 21 -11.78 34.68 -15.03
N ARG A 22 -10.63 34.52 -14.37
CA ARG A 22 -9.47 35.42 -14.53
C ARG A 22 -8.17 34.66 -14.20
N ASP A 23 -7.26 34.73 -15.17
CA ASP A 23 -5.91 34.16 -15.22
C ASP A 23 -4.98 34.55 -14.07
N SER A 24 -4.00 33.69 -13.77
CA SER A 24 -2.58 34.09 -13.65
C SER A 24 -1.62 32.90 -13.47
N THR A 25 -0.96 32.51 -14.56
CA THR A 25 0.51 32.32 -14.76
C THR A 25 1.41 31.66 -13.69
N THR A 26 1.94 30.49 -14.07
CA THR A 26 3.36 30.01 -14.08
C THR A 26 4.42 30.63 -13.16
N SER A 27 5.19 29.79 -12.43
CA SER A 27 6.67 29.83 -12.46
C SER A 27 7.33 28.52 -11.97
N SER A 28 8.24 28.00 -12.77
CA SER A 28 9.17 26.89 -12.50
C SER A 28 10.49 27.40 -11.92
N ILE A 29 11.14 26.64 -11.03
CA ILE A 29 12.55 26.84 -10.67
C ILE A 29 13.30 25.50 -10.72
N SER A 30 14.34 25.47 -11.56
CA SER A 30 15.35 24.42 -11.69
C SER A 30 16.50 24.64 -10.70
N ALA A 31 17.07 23.57 -10.14
CA ALA A 31 18.37 23.60 -9.49
C ALA A 31 19.27 22.48 -10.04
N SER A 32 20.41 22.90 -10.59
CA SER A 32 21.45 22.09 -11.23
C SER A 32 22.40 21.46 -10.22
N SER A 33 22.87 20.26 -10.55
CA SER A 33 23.93 19.50 -9.92
C SER A 33 25.33 20.02 -10.27
N SER A 34 26.29 19.80 -9.37
CA SER A 34 27.73 19.92 -9.67
C SER A 34 28.51 18.78 -9.01
N CYS A 35 28.94 17.82 -9.84
CA CYS A 35 29.96 16.82 -9.52
C CYS A 35 31.36 17.46 -9.62
N MET A 36 32.26 17.13 -8.70
CA MET A 36 33.70 17.22 -8.91
C MET A 36 34.33 15.85 -8.70
N GLY A 37 35.02 15.37 -9.73
CA GLY A 37 35.79 14.13 -9.70
C GLY A 37 37.21 14.35 -9.21
N LEU A 38 37.80 13.28 -8.67
CA LEU A 38 39.25 13.14 -8.53
C LEU A 38 39.66 11.73 -8.94
N THR A 39 40.79 11.69 -9.66
CA THR A 39 41.34 10.59 -10.44
C THR A 39 42.29 9.67 -9.67
N ALA A 40 42.40 8.44 -10.19
CA ALA A 40 43.42 7.36 -10.11
C ALA A 40 44.76 7.62 -9.37
N THR A 41 45.44 6.63 -8.78
CA THR A 41 46.21 5.54 -9.46
C THR A 41 46.75 4.48 -8.47
N GLY A 42 46.91 3.22 -8.91
CA GLY A 42 47.77 2.22 -8.25
C GLY A 42 47.48 0.75 -8.63
N THR A 43 48.39 0.14 -9.41
CA THR A 43 48.37 -1.19 -10.06
C THR A 43 48.73 -2.39 -9.13
N PRO A 44 48.52 -3.65 -9.57
CA PRO A 44 48.14 -4.80 -8.73
C PRO A 44 49.25 -5.82 -8.42
N PHE A 45 48.97 -6.74 -7.49
CA PHE A 45 49.77 -7.94 -7.24
C PHE A 45 48.95 -9.19 -7.59
N VAL A 46 49.56 -10.11 -8.36
CA VAL A 46 48.95 -11.34 -8.91
C VAL A 46 49.44 -12.54 -8.11
N GLY A 47 48.53 -13.43 -7.71
CA GLY A 47 48.84 -14.77 -7.19
C GLY A 47 47.75 -15.74 -7.62
N ALA A 48 48.09 -16.69 -8.48
CA ALA A 48 47.18 -17.67 -9.07
C ALA A 48 47.30 -19.03 -8.37
N LEU A 49 46.17 -19.71 -8.11
CA LEU A 49 46.08 -21.16 -7.84
C LEU A 49 44.69 -21.72 -8.29
N PRO A 50 44.55 -23.04 -8.54
CA PRO A 50 43.93 -23.58 -9.75
C PRO A 50 42.45 -23.97 -9.65
N PHE A 51 41.84 -24.05 -10.82
CA PHE A 51 40.47 -24.50 -11.10
C PHE A 51 40.22 -25.97 -10.74
N GLY A 52 39.14 -26.22 -9.99
CA GLY A 52 38.46 -27.51 -9.92
C GLY A 52 37.07 -27.40 -10.53
N ARG A 53 36.80 -28.13 -11.62
CA ARG A 53 35.46 -28.28 -12.20
C ARG A 53 34.61 -29.16 -11.27
N GLY A 54 33.44 -28.66 -10.88
CA GLY A 54 32.40 -29.46 -10.24
C GLY A 54 31.03 -28.85 -10.52
N ARG A 55 30.23 -29.50 -11.37
CA ARG A 55 28.77 -29.30 -11.40
C ARG A 55 28.22 -29.51 -10.00
N ARG A 56 27.39 -28.61 -9.48
CA ARG A 56 26.47 -28.89 -8.37
C ARG A 56 25.35 -27.86 -8.30
N GLU A 57 24.14 -28.35 -8.53
CA GLU A 57 22.87 -27.79 -8.06
C GLU A 57 23.01 -27.44 -6.56
N ASN A 58 22.78 -26.18 -6.15
CA ASN A 58 22.43 -25.83 -4.77
C ASN A 58 22.25 -24.31 -4.60
N THR A 59 21.05 -23.80 -4.85
CA THR A 59 20.68 -22.40 -4.56
C THR A 59 19.53 -22.18 -3.57
N PRO A 60 18.88 -23.18 -2.93
CA PRO A 60 17.98 -22.89 -1.80
C PRO A 60 18.67 -22.90 -0.41
N ARG A 61 19.69 -23.73 -0.20
CA ARG A 61 20.13 -24.11 1.17
C ARG A 61 20.94 -23.06 1.93
N ARG A 62 21.67 -22.18 1.23
CA ARG A 62 22.51 -21.16 1.89
C ARG A 62 21.69 -19.96 2.38
N TYR A 63 20.58 -19.67 1.71
CA TYR A 63 19.80 -18.43 1.89
C TYR A 63 18.76 -18.50 3.01
N VAL A 64 18.17 -19.69 3.25
CA VAL A 64 17.36 -19.94 4.47
C VAL A 64 18.19 -19.62 5.73
N ARG A 65 19.53 -19.67 5.67
CA ARG A 65 20.41 -19.35 6.80
C ARG A 65 20.58 -17.86 7.10
N GLN A 66 20.30 -16.96 6.15
CA GLN A 66 20.54 -15.52 6.30
C GLN A 66 19.26 -14.77 6.74
N MET A 67 18.07 -15.21 6.30
CA MET A 67 16.81 -14.85 6.98
C MET A 67 16.79 -15.32 8.44
N LYS A 68 17.40 -16.48 8.73
CA LYS A 68 17.49 -17.03 10.10
C LYS A 68 18.18 -16.10 11.11
N SER A 69 19.05 -15.17 10.69
CA SER A 69 19.74 -14.25 11.62
C SER A 69 19.02 -12.93 11.87
N SER A 70 18.22 -12.44 10.91
CA SER A 70 17.40 -11.23 11.13
C SER A 70 16.15 -11.55 11.96
N LEU A 71 15.59 -12.75 11.81
CA LEU A 71 14.49 -13.25 12.64
C LEU A 71 14.92 -13.68 14.06
N ALA A 72 16.22 -13.78 14.33
CA ALA A 72 16.75 -14.11 15.66
C ALA A 72 16.77 -12.92 16.63
N ARG A 73 16.23 -11.74 16.23
CA ARG A 73 16.25 -10.52 17.05
C ARG A 73 15.00 -10.28 17.91
N VAL A 74 14.10 -11.26 18.01
CA VAL A 74 12.99 -11.26 18.98
C VAL A 74 12.91 -12.67 19.58
N HIS A 75 13.63 -12.90 20.67
CA HIS A 75 13.82 -14.22 21.29
C HIS A 75 12.91 -14.49 22.49
N GLU A 76 11.97 -13.60 22.79
CA GLU A 76 11.00 -13.80 23.87
C GLU A 76 9.63 -13.43 23.30
N ARG A 77 8.58 -14.23 23.58
CA ARG A 77 7.17 -13.84 23.32
C ARG A 77 6.92 -12.58 24.17
N PRO A 78 6.91 -11.34 23.61
CA PRO A 78 6.85 -10.14 24.42
C PRO A 78 5.41 -9.85 24.88
N TYR A 79 4.43 -10.55 24.31
CA TYR A 79 3.02 -10.24 24.48
C TYR A 79 2.29 -11.28 25.32
N SER A 80 1.50 -10.78 26.26
CA SER A 80 0.48 -11.59 26.88
C SER A 80 -0.59 -11.96 25.85
N ALA A 81 -1.31 -13.07 26.08
CA ALA A 81 -2.49 -13.45 25.29
C ALA A 81 -3.54 -12.32 25.20
N ALA A 82 -3.49 -11.34 26.11
CA ALA A 82 -4.39 -10.19 26.12
C ALA A 82 -4.12 -9.18 24.98
N VAL A 83 -2.89 -9.09 24.44
CA VAL A 83 -2.58 -8.24 23.28
C VAL A 83 -2.88 -8.98 21.97
N LEU A 84 -2.74 -10.30 21.97
CA LEU A 84 -2.99 -11.17 20.81
C LEU A 84 -4.46 -11.60 20.67
N GLY A 85 -5.34 -11.05 21.50
CA GLY A 85 -6.76 -11.34 21.52
C GLY A 85 -7.60 -10.13 21.16
N VAL A 86 -8.76 -10.39 20.55
CA VAL A 86 -9.86 -9.43 20.55
C VAL A 86 -10.54 -9.50 21.92
N SER A 87 -10.79 -8.35 22.54
CA SER A 87 -11.49 -8.29 23.83
C SER A 87 -12.90 -8.90 23.73
N ALA A 88 -13.51 -9.20 24.89
CA ALA A 88 -14.91 -9.63 24.95
C ALA A 88 -15.88 -8.64 24.27
N ASN A 89 -15.45 -7.39 24.12
CA ASN A 89 -16.21 -6.30 23.50
C ASN A 89 -15.97 -6.16 21.98
N GLY A 90 -15.17 -7.04 21.36
CA GLY A 90 -15.01 -7.07 19.90
C GLY A 90 -13.84 -6.26 19.34
N MET A 91 -13.04 -5.63 20.20
CA MET A 91 -11.94 -4.72 19.81
C MET A 91 -10.56 -5.14 20.37
N MET A 92 -9.48 -4.82 19.67
CA MET A 92 -8.09 -5.02 20.15
C MET A 92 -7.78 -4.23 21.42
N ALA A 93 -6.84 -4.75 22.21
CA ALA A 93 -6.32 -4.05 23.38
C ALA A 93 -5.64 -2.72 22.99
N PRO A 94 -5.67 -1.68 23.85
CA PRO A 94 -5.01 -0.40 23.58
C PRO A 94 -3.52 -0.53 23.23
N GLU A 95 -2.86 -1.54 23.80
CA GLU A 95 -1.45 -1.82 23.59
C GLU A 95 -1.11 -2.11 22.11
N ALA A 96 -2.05 -2.69 21.34
CA ALA A 96 -1.87 -2.95 19.92
C ALA A 96 -1.63 -1.67 19.09
N TYR A 97 -2.12 -0.52 19.55
CA TYR A 97 -2.02 0.77 18.83
C TYR A 97 -0.86 1.66 19.30
N ARG A 98 -0.21 1.32 20.41
CA ARG A 98 0.85 2.15 21.00
C ARG A 98 2.18 1.43 21.24
N SER A 99 2.20 0.10 21.22
CA SER A 99 3.42 -0.67 21.37
C SER A 99 4.28 -0.61 20.11
N GLY A 100 5.48 -0.06 20.23
CA GLY A 100 6.46 -0.06 19.15
C GLY A 100 6.96 -1.46 18.79
N GLU A 101 7.00 -2.37 19.75
CA GLU A 101 7.36 -3.76 19.48
C GLU A 101 6.25 -4.48 18.71
N PHE A 102 4.97 -4.23 19.04
CA PHE A 102 3.85 -4.88 18.34
C PHE A 102 3.80 -4.38 16.90
N TYR A 103 3.98 -3.07 16.71
CA TYR A 103 4.18 -2.47 15.40
C TYR A 103 5.29 -3.18 14.61
N ARG A 104 6.47 -3.39 15.21
CA ARG A 104 7.55 -4.12 14.53
C ARG A 104 7.15 -5.55 14.12
N ALA A 105 6.41 -6.26 14.96
CA ALA A 105 5.90 -7.59 14.59
C ALA A 105 4.95 -7.52 13.38
N GLU A 106 4.09 -6.51 13.30
CA GLU A 106 3.22 -6.31 12.13
C GLU A 106 4.04 -6.09 10.86
N ILE A 107 5.03 -5.19 10.96
CA ILE A 107 5.92 -4.82 9.86
C ILE A 107 6.79 -5.98 9.38
N ASP A 108 7.32 -6.78 10.31
CA ASP A 108 8.25 -7.88 10.00
C ASP A 108 7.53 -9.13 9.46
N TRP A 109 6.27 -9.34 9.86
CA TRP A 109 5.59 -10.61 9.65
C TRP A 109 4.30 -10.52 8.84
N VAL A 110 3.49 -9.48 9.03
CA VAL A 110 2.16 -9.39 8.42
C VAL A 110 2.27 -8.83 7.01
N PHE A 111 2.96 -7.70 6.84
CA PHE A 111 3.11 -7.05 5.54
C PHE A 111 3.87 -7.93 4.54
N PRO A 112 5.04 -8.52 4.87
CA PRO A 112 5.76 -9.38 3.94
C PRO A 112 5.00 -10.64 3.53
N ALA A 113 4.14 -11.16 4.41
CA ALA A 113 3.34 -12.37 4.19
C ALA A 113 2.00 -12.12 3.49
N SER A 114 1.61 -10.87 3.27
CA SER A 114 0.35 -10.50 2.60
C SER A 114 0.59 -10.13 1.14
N TRP A 115 -0.48 -10.11 0.34
CA TRP A 115 -0.48 -9.34 -0.90
C TRP A 115 -0.63 -7.87 -0.55
N VAL A 116 0.38 -7.06 -0.89
CA VAL A 116 0.38 -5.63 -0.60
C VAL A 116 0.27 -4.87 -1.91
N PHE A 117 -0.71 -3.98 -2.00
CA PHE A 117 -0.85 -3.07 -3.14
C PHE A 117 0.31 -2.07 -3.13
N VAL A 118 1.01 -1.94 -4.27
CA VAL A 118 2.18 -1.07 -4.43
C VAL A 118 2.03 -0.01 -5.53
N GLY A 119 1.01 -0.11 -6.38
CA GLY A 119 0.75 0.89 -7.41
C GLY A 119 -0.02 0.35 -8.61
N HIS A 120 -0.03 1.11 -9.69
CA HIS A 120 -0.73 0.75 -10.93
C HIS A 120 0.26 0.44 -12.06
N GLU A 121 -0.01 -0.58 -12.88
CA GLU A 121 0.85 -0.98 -14.00
C GLU A 121 1.11 0.13 -15.04
N ARG A 122 0.17 1.08 -15.21
CA ARG A 122 0.31 2.22 -16.12
C ARG A 122 1.28 3.28 -15.60
N TRP A 123 1.77 3.13 -14.38
CA TRP A 123 2.89 3.92 -13.87
C TRP A 123 4.25 3.43 -14.35
N VAL A 124 4.28 2.21 -14.90
CA VAL A 124 5.45 1.55 -15.48
C VAL A 124 5.12 1.00 -16.88
N PRO A 125 4.73 1.86 -17.84
CA PRO A 125 4.17 1.41 -19.12
C PRO A 125 5.19 0.84 -20.11
N ALA A 126 6.45 1.30 -20.08
CA ALA A 126 7.47 0.95 -21.05
C ALA A 126 8.62 0.12 -20.43
N PRO A 127 9.35 -0.70 -21.21
CA PRO A 127 10.54 -1.37 -20.74
C PRO A 127 11.54 -0.43 -20.05
N GLY A 128 12.02 -0.85 -18.88
CA GLY A 128 12.93 -0.07 -18.04
C GLY A 128 12.23 0.91 -17.12
N ASP A 129 10.93 1.17 -17.31
CA ASP A 129 10.14 1.91 -16.33
C ASP A 129 10.03 1.09 -15.05
N TYR A 130 10.21 1.78 -13.93
CA TYR A 130 10.14 1.18 -12.60
C TYR A 130 9.35 2.04 -11.61
N LEU A 131 8.85 1.37 -10.58
CA LEU A 131 8.40 1.98 -9.33
C LEU A 131 9.12 1.30 -8.17
N ALA A 132 9.57 2.10 -7.22
CA ALA A 132 10.24 1.66 -6.00
C ALA A 132 9.37 2.04 -4.80
N GLU A 133 9.06 1.04 -3.98
CA GLU A 133 8.23 1.17 -2.77
C GLU A 133 8.88 0.37 -1.63
N THR A 134 8.33 0.47 -0.43
CA THR A 134 8.76 -0.32 0.72
C THR A 134 7.56 -1.07 1.29
N ILE A 135 7.70 -2.38 1.47
CA ILE A 135 6.71 -3.23 2.14
C ILE A 135 7.25 -3.62 3.50
N GLY A 136 6.68 -3.05 4.56
CA GLY A 136 7.26 -3.17 5.89
C GLY A 136 8.64 -2.51 5.94
N GLU A 137 9.70 -3.29 6.15
CA GLU A 137 11.11 -2.84 6.04
C GLU A 137 11.79 -3.30 4.74
N GLU A 138 11.09 -3.97 3.83
CA GLU A 138 11.67 -4.56 2.63
C GLU A 138 11.57 -3.59 1.42
N PRO A 139 12.69 -3.09 0.88
CA PRO A 139 12.68 -2.27 -0.32
C PRO A 139 12.33 -3.13 -1.54
N VAL A 140 11.31 -2.70 -2.28
CA VAL A 140 10.76 -3.40 -3.44
C VAL A 140 10.94 -2.56 -4.70
N LEU A 141 11.28 -3.24 -5.78
CA LEU A 141 11.38 -2.71 -7.13
C LEU A 141 10.38 -3.46 -7.99
N VAL A 142 9.41 -2.77 -8.57
CA VAL A 142 8.62 -3.30 -9.69
C VAL A 142 9.12 -2.65 -10.98
N ILE A 143 9.39 -3.46 -11.99
CA ILE A 143 9.99 -3.02 -13.25
C ILE A 143 9.34 -3.72 -14.44
N ARG A 144 9.18 -3.01 -15.56
CA ARG A 144 8.80 -3.62 -16.83
C ARG A 144 10.04 -4.08 -17.58
N ASN A 145 10.10 -5.36 -17.91
CA ASN A 145 11.25 -5.94 -18.60
C ASN A 145 11.22 -5.64 -20.11
N THR A 146 12.20 -6.16 -20.86
CA THR A 146 12.29 -5.96 -22.32
C THR A 146 11.24 -6.69 -23.13
N GLU A 147 10.62 -7.72 -22.55
CA GLU A 147 9.54 -8.51 -23.17
C GLU A 147 8.17 -7.85 -22.94
N GLY A 148 8.10 -6.88 -22.03
CA GLY A 148 6.89 -6.14 -21.68
C GLY A 148 6.24 -6.64 -20.40
N ASP A 149 6.78 -7.66 -19.73
CA ASP A 149 6.20 -8.19 -18.50
C ASP A 149 6.62 -7.38 -17.27
N LEU A 150 5.73 -7.32 -16.27
CA LEU A 150 6.05 -6.78 -14.95
C LEU A 150 6.71 -7.83 -14.08
N GLN A 151 7.77 -7.43 -13.41
CA GLN A 151 8.49 -8.26 -12.44
C GLN A 151 8.76 -7.46 -11.16
N ALA A 152 8.80 -8.16 -10.03
CA ALA A 152 9.16 -7.56 -8.75
C ALA A 152 10.47 -8.15 -8.23
N PHE A 153 11.34 -7.30 -7.70
CA PHE A 153 12.61 -7.68 -7.10
C PHE A 153 12.80 -6.96 -5.76
N SER A 154 13.66 -7.49 -4.90
CA SER A 154 14.25 -6.70 -3.82
C SER A 154 15.08 -5.57 -4.42
N ASN A 155 14.80 -4.34 -4.02
CA ASN A 155 15.50 -3.13 -4.47
C ASN A 155 16.82 -2.93 -3.71
N VAL A 156 17.59 -4.01 -3.56
CA VAL A 156 18.81 -4.04 -2.73
C VAL A 156 19.93 -4.71 -3.50
N CYS A 157 21.00 -3.98 -3.74
CA CYS A 157 22.17 -4.52 -4.42
C CYS A 157 22.85 -5.60 -3.54
N PRO A 158 23.03 -6.83 -4.04
CA PRO A 158 23.59 -7.94 -3.26
C PRO A 158 25.07 -7.75 -2.88
N HIS A 159 25.75 -6.75 -3.44
CA HIS A 159 27.14 -6.44 -3.09
C HIS A 159 27.26 -5.87 -1.67
N ARG A 160 26.64 -4.71 -1.42
CA ARG A 160 26.72 -3.98 -0.13
C ARG A 160 25.43 -3.23 0.21
N ALA A 161 24.29 -3.80 -0.18
CA ALA A 161 22.94 -3.37 0.20
C ALA A 161 22.54 -1.93 -0.17
N SER A 162 23.21 -1.31 -1.14
CA SER A 162 22.74 -0.05 -1.72
C SER A 162 21.37 -0.25 -2.37
N LEU A 163 20.44 0.69 -2.18
CA LEU A 163 19.27 0.80 -3.04
C LEU A 163 19.71 1.00 -4.49
N LEU A 164 18.97 0.41 -5.43
CA LEU A 164 19.27 0.55 -6.86
C LEU A 164 18.62 1.79 -7.44
N VAL A 165 17.36 2.03 -7.06
CA VAL A 165 16.53 3.12 -7.55
C VAL A 165 15.57 3.61 -6.46
N GLU A 166 15.02 4.80 -6.63
CA GLU A 166 14.04 5.41 -5.71
C GLU A 166 12.88 6.00 -6.52
N GLY A 167 11.70 6.09 -5.90
CA GLY A 167 10.50 6.65 -6.53
C GLY A 167 10.11 5.94 -7.82
N ARG A 168 9.79 6.71 -8.85
CA ARG A 168 9.43 6.21 -10.18
C ARG A 168 10.38 6.78 -11.22
N GLY A 169 10.69 6.01 -12.25
CA GLY A 169 11.57 6.47 -13.32
C GLY A 169 11.78 5.43 -14.40
N ASN A 170 12.75 5.67 -15.28
CA ASN A 170 13.16 4.73 -16.32
C ASN A 170 14.68 4.52 -16.23
N CYS A 171 15.13 3.27 -16.12
CA CYS A 171 16.56 2.92 -16.05
C CYS A 171 17.17 2.56 -17.42
N GLY A 172 16.42 2.77 -18.50
CA GLY A 172 16.78 2.37 -19.86
C GLY A 172 16.83 0.85 -19.99
N ARG A 173 17.98 0.31 -20.39
CA ARG A 173 18.11 -1.13 -20.69
C ARG A 173 18.65 -1.95 -19.52
N ARG A 174 19.14 -1.31 -18.45
CA ARG A 174 19.87 -1.95 -17.35
C ARG A 174 19.76 -1.14 -16.06
N LEU A 175 19.67 -1.83 -14.93
CA LEU A 175 19.77 -1.22 -13.61
C LEU A 175 21.25 -1.14 -13.21
N VAL A 176 21.75 0.05 -12.89
CA VAL A 176 23.14 0.24 -12.44
C VAL A 176 23.12 0.68 -10.99
N CYS A 177 23.70 -0.13 -10.11
CA CYS A 177 23.84 0.22 -8.70
C CYS A 177 24.64 1.51 -8.55
N PRO A 178 24.10 2.55 -7.87
CA PRO A 178 24.74 3.86 -7.77
C PRO A 178 26.04 3.81 -6.94
N TYR A 179 26.25 2.76 -6.14
CA TYR A 179 27.43 2.69 -5.27
C TYR A 179 28.69 2.23 -6.02
N HIS A 180 28.68 1.04 -6.62
CA HIS A 180 29.87 0.45 -7.25
C HIS A 180 29.66 0.04 -8.71
N GLY A 181 28.52 0.39 -9.32
CA GLY A 181 28.25 0.13 -10.73
C GLY A 181 27.97 -1.33 -11.08
N TRP A 182 27.61 -2.18 -10.09
CA TRP A 182 27.08 -3.52 -10.39
C TRP A 182 25.83 -3.35 -11.26
N THR A 183 25.83 -4.01 -12.41
CA THR A 183 24.84 -3.78 -13.47
C THR A 183 23.96 -5.00 -13.65
N PHE A 184 22.65 -4.82 -13.53
CA PHE A 184 21.64 -5.86 -13.64
C PHE A 184 20.81 -5.67 -14.92
N GLY A 185 20.33 -6.78 -15.49
CA GLY A 185 19.30 -6.76 -16.52
C GLY A 185 17.95 -6.35 -15.93
N LEU A 186 16.99 -6.07 -16.81
CA LEU A 186 15.61 -5.82 -16.38
C LEU A 186 14.91 -7.09 -15.86
N ASP A 187 15.51 -8.26 -16.13
CA ASP A 187 15.14 -9.58 -15.60
C ASP A 187 15.80 -9.88 -14.24
N GLY A 188 16.49 -8.90 -13.63
CA GLY A 188 17.16 -9.03 -12.34
C GLY A 188 18.50 -9.77 -12.37
N ARG A 189 18.94 -10.34 -13.50
CA ARG A 189 20.23 -11.05 -13.57
C ARG A 189 21.40 -10.07 -13.50
N LEU A 190 22.44 -10.42 -12.75
CA LEU A 190 23.68 -9.63 -12.73
C LEU A 190 24.46 -9.83 -14.04
N LEU A 191 24.65 -8.73 -14.78
CA LEU A 191 25.28 -8.74 -16.10
C LEU A 191 26.77 -8.39 -16.02
N ALA A 192 27.14 -7.44 -15.16
CA ALA A 192 28.51 -6.94 -15.11
C ALA A 192 28.90 -6.43 -13.72
N ILE A 193 30.17 -6.66 -13.38
CA ILE A 193 30.83 -6.16 -12.18
C ILE A 193 32.04 -5.33 -12.60
N PRO A 194 32.10 -4.03 -12.27
CA PRO A 194 33.29 -3.23 -12.52
C PRO A 194 34.52 -3.80 -11.81
N ARG A 195 35.66 -3.84 -12.51
CA ARG A 195 36.95 -4.31 -11.97
C ARG A 195 36.87 -5.70 -11.30
N GLN A 196 36.09 -6.63 -11.86
CA GLN A 196 35.86 -7.98 -11.29
C GLN A 196 37.15 -8.76 -10.92
N ARG A 197 38.27 -8.53 -11.61
CA ARG A 197 39.57 -9.14 -11.27
C ARG A 197 40.16 -8.68 -9.93
N GLY A 198 39.62 -7.62 -9.32
CA GLY A 198 40.04 -7.09 -8.03
C GLY A 198 39.42 -7.79 -6.82
N PHE A 199 38.48 -8.71 -7.00
CA PHE A 199 37.94 -9.51 -5.90
C PHE A 199 38.98 -10.55 -5.44
N VAL A 200 39.09 -10.71 -4.12
CA VAL A 200 40.02 -11.67 -3.48
C VAL A 200 39.67 -13.12 -3.83
N SER A 201 38.41 -13.38 -4.15
CA SER A 201 37.93 -14.67 -4.63
C SER A 201 37.17 -14.49 -5.95
N PRO A 202 37.20 -15.49 -6.86
CA PRO A 202 36.39 -15.45 -8.07
C PRO A 202 34.90 -15.24 -7.73
N VAL A 203 34.27 -14.29 -8.41
CA VAL A 203 32.83 -14.03 -8.28
C VAL A 203 32.12 -14.63 -9.49
N ASP A 204 31.23 -15.59 -9.26
CA ASP A 204 30.31 -16.08 -10.28
C ASP A 204 29.10 -15.16 -10.35
N VAL A 205 28.97 -14.40 -11.44
CA VAL A 205 27.89 -13.43 -11.62
C VAL A 205 26.50 -14.07 -11.57
N SER A 206 26.38 -15.36 -11.91
CA SER A 206 25.10 -16.06 -11.90
C SER A 206 24.54 -16.30 -10.48
N GLU A 207 25.39 -16.20 -9.45
CA GLU A 207 24.99 -16.36 -8.04
C GLU A 207 24.46 -15.07 -7.40
N TYR A 208 24.59 -13.92 -8.06
CA TYR A 208 24.32 -12.60 -7.46
C TYR A 208 23.28 -11.77 -8.24
N GLY A 209 22.26 -12.43 -8.81
CA GLY A 209 21.07 -11.73 -9.31
C GLY A 209 20.25 -11.07 -8.20
N LEU A 210 19.31 -10.21 -8.58
CA LEU A 210 18.33 -9.65 -7.66
C LEU A 210 17.39 -10.74 -7.15
N ARG A 211 16.96 -10.62 -5.89
CA ARG A 211 15.95 -11.53 -5.31
C ARG A 211 14.60 -11.21 -5.93
N GLU A 212 14.05 -12.15 -6.70
CA GLU A 212 12.70 -12.05 -7.23
C GLU A 212 11.65 -12.15 -6.11
N LEU A 213 10.58 -11.36 -6.24
CA LEU A 213 9.42 -11.33 -5.36
C LEU A 213 8.19 -11.71 -6.17
N ARG A 214 7.16 -12.28 -5.54
CA ARG A 214 5.91 -12.59 -6.26
C ARG A 214 5.18 -11.29 -6.57
N LEU A 215 4.69 -11.20 -7.81
CA LEU A 215 3.88 -10.10 -8.31
C LEU A 215 2.68 -10.67 -9.06
N GLU A 216 1.51 -10.11 -8.80
CA GLU A 216 0.29 -10.39 -9.54
C GLU A 216 -0.47 -9.07 -9.77
N VAL A 217 -1.27 -9.02 -10.84
CA VAL A 217 -2.00 -7.82 -11.25
C VAL A 217 -3.49 -8.14 -11.36
N TRP A 218 -4.33 -7.27 -10.82
CA TRP A 218 -5.78 -7.32 -10.97
C TRP A 218 -6.30 -5.94 -11.32
N GLU A 219 -7.05 -5.80 -12.42
CA GLU A 219 -7.59 -4.49 -12.87
C GLU A 219 -6.52 -3.38 -13.00
N GLY A 220 -5.31 -3.75 -13.43
CA GLY A 220 -4.15 -2.86 -13.50
C GLY A 220 -3.50 -2.51 -12.15
N LEU A 221 -4.05 -3.00 -11.04
CA LEU A 221 -3.52 -2.84 -9.68
C LEU A 221 -2.43 -3.88 -9.42
N VAL A 222 -1.25 -3.42 -9.03
CA VAL A 222 -0.06 -4.25 -8.83
C VAL A 222 0.07 -4.61 -7.36
N PHE A 223 0.12 -5.91 -7.10
CA PHE A 223 0.35 -6.47 -5.76
C PHE A 223 1.69 -7.18 -5.71
N VAL A 224 2.37 -7.07 -4.57
CA VAL A 224 3.62 -7.80 -4.31
C VAL A 224 3.49 -8.59 -3.01
N ASN A 225 3.99 -9.83 -3.02
CA ASN A 225 4.12 -10.67 -1.84
C ASN A 225 5.61 -11.03 -1.64
N VAL A 226 6.15 -10.66 -0.48
CA VAL A 226 7.60 -10.65 -0.24
C VAL A 226 8.13 -12.02 0.19
N THR A 227 7.35 -12.76 0.97
CA THR A 227 7.68 -14.10 1.45
C THR A 227 7.46 -15.17 0.37
N GLY A 228 6.55 -14.92 -0.57
CA GLY A 228 6.19 -15.81 -1.66
C GLY A 228 5.18 -16.90 -1.29
N ASP A 229 4.74 -16.99 -0.02
CA ASP A 229 3.88 -18.04 0.51
C ASP A 229 2.37 -17.70 0.53
N ALA A 230 1.98 -16.52 0.03
CA ALA A 230 0.56 -16.17 -0.12
C ALA A 230 -0.15 -17.07 -1.15
N PRO A 231 -1.47 -17.31 -1.03
CA PRO A 231 -2.25 -17.95 -2.08
C PRO A 231 -2.22 -17.11 -3.39
N PRO A 232 -2.69 -17.64 -4.53
CA PRO A 232 -2.96 -16.83 -5.72
C PRO A 232 -3.75 -15.56 -5.40
N LEU A 233 -3.48 -14.46 -6.11
CA LEU A 233 -4.10 -13.16 -5.79
C LEU A 233 -5.63 -13.23 -5.90
N LEU A 234 -6.17 -13.90 -6.91
CA LEU A 234 -7.63 -14.02 -7.07
C LEU A 234 -8.29 -14.73 -5.88
N ASP A 235 -7.66 -15.77 -5.32
CA ASP A 235 -8.16 -16.42 -4.11
C ASP A 235 -8.11 -15.49 -2.89
N TYR A 236 -7.12 -14.59 -2.85
CA TYR A 236 -6.95 -13.59 -1.81
C TYR A 236 -7.94 -12.42 -1.93
N LEU A 237 -8.36 -12.10 -3.15
CA LEU A 237 -9.36 -11.07 -3.44
C LEU A 237 -10.80 -11.56 -3.22
N GLU A 238 -11.00 -12.86 -2.98
CA GLU A 238 -12.31 -13.45 -2.73
C GLU A 238 -13.31 -13.06 -3.85
N ASP A 239 -14.45 -12.46 -3.52
CA ASP A 239 -15.48 -12.06 -4.48
C ASP A 239 -15.39 -10.59 -4.93
N VAL A 240 -14.33 -9.87 -4.53
CA VAL A 240 -14.10 -8.48 -4.95
C VAL A 240 -14.02 -8.32 -6.48
N PRO A 241 -13.36 -9.23 -7.25
CA PRO A 241 -13.32 -9.12 -8.71
C PRO A 241 -14.70 -9.19 -9.36
N ASP A 242 -15.59 -10.03 -8.84
CA ASP A 242 -16.95 -10.17 -9.36
C ASP A 242 -17.80 -8.92 -9.05
N LEU A 243 -17.66 -8.37 -7.83
CA LEU A 243 -18.38 -7.17 -7.41
C LEU A 243 -17.99 -5.93 -8.21
N LEU A 244 -16.70 -5.75 -8.46
CA LEU A 244 -16.17 -4.56 -9.12
C LEU A 244 -16.02 -4.74 -10.63
N GLY A 245 -16.20 -5.94 -11.18
CA GLY A 245 -15.97 -6.23 -12.61
C GLY A 245 -16.76 -5.35 -13.57
N GLY A 246 -17.98 -4.93 -13.20
CA GLY A 246 -18.79 -4.01 -14.00
C GLY A 246 -18.24 -2.58 -14.09
N HIS A 247 -17.34 -2.18 -13.19
CA HIS A 247 -16.73 -0.85 -13.18
C HIS A 247 -15.62 -0.71 -14.22
N ASP A 248 -15.01 -1.82 -14.67
CA ASP A 248 -13.89 -1.82 -15.64
C ASP A 248 -12.77 -0.84 -15.23
N ILE A 249 -12.21 -1.06 -14.03
CA ILE A 249 -11.26 -0.15 -13.39
C ILE A 249 -9.98 0.00 -14.22
N ALA A 250 -9.53 -1.09 -14.85
CA ALA A 250 -8.32 -1.09 -15.68
C ALA A 250 -8.37 -0.07 -16.83
N SER A 251 -9.54 0.19 -17.39
CA SER A 251 -9.69 1.07 -18.56
C SER A 251 -9.92 2.55 -18.20
N MET A 252 -10.27 2.87 -16.95
CA MET A 252 -10.47 4.24 -16.48
C MET A 252 -9.22 5.12 -16.62
N HIS A 253 -9.35 6.42 -16.79
CA HIS A 253 -8.25 7.37 -16.69
C HIS A 253 -7.79 7.55 -15.24
N LEU A 254 -6.47 7.62 -15.03
CA LEU A 254 -5.88 7.87 -13.71
C LEU A 254 -5.78 9.37 -13.45
N GLY A 255 -6.44 9.84 -12.38
CA GLY A 255 -6.31 11.20 -11.89
C GLY A 255 -4.97 11.45 -11.18
N GLU A 256 -4.83 12.65 -10.62
CA GLU A 256 -3.74 12.92 -9.67
C GLU A 256 -3.99 12.22 -8.34
N PHE A 257 -2.92 11.80 -7.67
CA PHE A 257 -3.02 11.22 -6.34
C PHE A 257 -2.83 12.27 -5.25
N LEU A 258 -3.57 12.12 -4.14
CA LEU A 258 -3.32 12.76 -2.86
C LEU A 258 -2.33 11.92 -2.05
N ASP A 259 -1.53 12.55 -1.20
CA ASP A 259 -0.42 11.92 -0.50
C ASP A 259 -0.18 12.64 0.84
N ASP A 260 -0.84 12.14 1.87
CA ASP A 260 -0.97 12.83 3.15
C ASP A 260 -0.35 12.00 4.29
N PRO A 261 0.49 12.61 5.15
CA PRO A 261 0.86 12.00 6.41
C PRO A 261 -0.30 12.12 7.41
N ILE A 262 -0.49 11.08 8.21
CA ILE A 262 -1.47 11.00 9.30
C ILE A 262 -0.72 10.70 10.59
N ALA A 263 -0.94 11.49 11.63
CA ALA A 263 -0.40 11.26 12.97
C ALA A 263 -1.20 10.20 13.76
N ALA A 264 -1.44 9.05 13.14
CA ALA A 264 -2.13 7.91 13.74
C ALA A 264 -1.49 6.56 13.34
N ASN A 265 -1.61 5.57 14.22
CA ASN A 265 -1.27 4.19 13.91
C ASN A 265 -2.13 3.68 12.74
N TRP A 266 -1.52 2.93 11.82
CA TRP A 266 -2.17 2.46 10.59
C TRP A 266 -3.47 1.70 10.87
N LYS A 267 -3.56 0.98 11.99
CA LYS A 267 -4.76 0.23 12.38
C LYS A 267 -5.92 1.11 12.76
N LEU A 268 -5.69 2.29 13.36
CA LEU A 268 -6.78 3.24 13.64
C LEU A 268 -7.35 3.80 12.33
N VAL A 269 -6.49 4.00 11.33
CA VAL A 269 -6.92 4.41 10.00
C VAL A 269 -7.69 3.28 9.31
N MET A 270 -7.27 2.02 9.50
CA MET A 270 -8.01 0.86 8.95
C MET A 270 -9.34 0.66 9.64
N ASP A 271 -9.38 0.69 10.98
CA ASP A 271 -10.60 0.62 11.78
C ASP A 271 -11.60 1.68 11.32
N ASN A 272 -11.14 2.90 11.02
CA ASN A 272 -11.96 3.95 10.45
C ASN A 272 -12.43 3.60 9.02
N ALA A 273 -11.51 3.21 8.13
CA ALA A 273 -11.82 2.92 6.73
C ALA A 273 -12.80 1.75 6.52
N VAL A 274 -12.84 0.78 7.44
CA VAL A 274 -13.78 -0.36 7.40
C VAL A 274 -14.97 -0.19 8.34
N CYS A 275 -15.28 1.04 8.76
CA CYS A 275 -16.40 1.38 9.62
C CYS A 275 -17.35 2.35 8.92
N ASP A 276 -18.66 2.06 8.94
CA ASP A 276 -19.67 2.98 8.38
C ASP A 276 -20.42 3.77 9.46
N TYR A 277 -20.20 3.45 10.75
CA TYR A 277 -20.96 4.04 11.85
C TYR A 277 -20.74 5.55 12.01
N HIS A 278 -19.57 6.05 11.61
CA HIS A 278 -19.21 7.46 11.75
C HIS A 278 -19.75 8.33 10.61
N LEU A 279 -20.28 7.75 9.51
CA LEU A 279 -20.65 8.48 8.30
C LEU A 279 -21.68 9.60 8.58
N ASP A 280 -22.72 9.35 9.38
CA ASP A 280 -23.76 10.35 9.71
C ASP A 280 -23.28 11.53 10.59
N ILE A 281 -22.13 11.35 11.25
CA ILE A 281 -21.60 12.31 12.22
C ILE A 281 -20.41 13.06 11.64
N VAL A 282 -19.39 12.33 11.21
CA VAL A 282 -18.13 12.87 10.68
C VAL A 282 -18.35 13.41 9.27
N HIS A 283 -19.08 12.67 8.43
CA HIS A 283 -19.34 13.03 7.03
C HIS A 283 -20.74 13.59 6.80
N ARG A 284 -21.32 14.24 7.83
CA ARG A 284 -22.67 14.83 7.77
C ARG A 284 -22.85 15.79 6.59
N GLU A 285 -21.81 16.59 6.32
CA GLU A 285 -21.82 17.62 5.27
C GLU A 285 -21.17 17.16 3.95
N SER A 286 -20.75 15.91 3.86
CA SER A 286 -20.05 15.34 2.72
C SER A 286 -20.76 14.07 2.23
N ILE A 287 -20.44 12.90 2.77
CA ILE A 287 -20.94 11.59 2.30
C ILE A 287 -22.41 11.38 2.68
N ALA A 288 -22.82 11.70 3.91
CA ALA A 288 -24.16 11.38 4.42
C ALA A 288 -25.29 12.08 3.62
N ALA A 289 -24.99 13.20 2.96
CA ALA A 289 -25.91 13.88 2.07
C ALA A 289 -26.22 13.07 0.80
N LEU A 290 -25.28 12.21 0.36
CA LEU A 290 -25.33 11.49 -0.92
C LEU A 290 -25.98 10.11 -0.79
N VAL A 291 -25.70 9.43 0.31
CA VAL A 291 -26.02 8.01 0.49
C VAL A 291 -27.25 7.79 1.35
N ASP A 292 -27.85 6.61 1.21
CA ASP A 292 -28.88 6.08 2.09
C ASP A 292 -28.25 5.11 3.09
N MET A 293 -28.13 5.57 4.34
CA MET A 293 -27.50 4.81 5.41
C MET A 293 -28.41 3.73 6.00
N GLU A 294 -29.73 3.83 5.81
CA GLU A 294 -30.69 2.85 6.35
C GLU A 294 -30.62 1.51 5.61
N GLU A 295 -30.27 1.57 4.32
CA GLU A 295 -30.16 0.41 3.42
C GLU A 295 -28.70 -0.06 3.25
N LEU A 296 -27.77 0.45 4.07
CA LEU A 296 -26.37 0.04 4.03
C LEU A 296 -26.22 -1.43 4.40
N THR A 297 -25.49 -2.18 3.58
CA THR A 297 -25.12 -3.56 3.88
C THR A 297 -23.61 -3.72 3.93
N ALA A 298 -23.15 -4.59 4.83
CA ALA A 298 -21.74 -4.80 5.06
C ALA A 298 -21.46 -6.28 5.36
N ARG A 299 -20.34 -6.79 4.85
CA ARG A 299 -19.85 -8.14 5.14
C ARG A 299 -18.33 -8.17 5.19
N ALA A 300 -17.78 -9.23 5.78
CA ALA A 300 -16.35 -9.47 5.80
C ALA A 300 -16.04 -10.89 5.35
N GLY A 301 -14.99 -11.00 4.54
CA GLY A 301 -14.35 -12.25 4.15
C GLY A 301 -13.14 -12.56 5.03
N ALA A 302 -12.28 -13.44 4.53
CA ALA A 302 -11.04 -13.82 5.22
C ALA A 302 -9.94 -12.74 5.09
N THR A 303 -9.88 -12.08 3.94
CA THR A 303 -8.88 -11.07 3.55
C THR A 303 -9.53 -9.82 2.99
N THR A 304 -10.86 -9.79 2.87
CA THR A 304 -11.62 -8.68 2.31
C THR A 304 -12.72 -8.19 3.26
N ALA A 305 -13.14 -6.95 3.08
CA ALA A 305 -14.33 -6.41 3.73
C ALA A 305 -15.10 -5.53 2.75
N VAL A 306 -16.40 -5.74 2.64
CA VAL A 306 -17.25 -5.11 1.61
C VAL A 306 -18.37 -4.32 2.27
N THR A 307 -18.56 -3.08 1.81
CA THR A 307 -19.76 -2.27 2.04
C THR A 307 -20.46 -2.05 0.72
N SER A 308 -21.78 -2.20 0.72
CA SER A 308 -22.65 -1.64 -0.31
C SER A 308 -23.53 -0.59 0.35
N VAL A 309 -23.46 0.64 -0.18
CA VAL A 309 -24.27 1.75 0.30
C VAL A 309 -25.05 2.36 -0.86
N PRO A 310 -26.38 2.20 -0.90
CA PRO A 310 -27.22 2.82 -1.92
C PRO A 310 -27.09 4.34 -1.91
N TRP A 311 -27.21 4.95 -3.09
CA TRP A 311 -27.32 6.41 -3.20
C TRP A 311 -28.78 6.83 -3.13
N LYS A 312 -29.03 8.01 -2.56
CA LYS A 312 -30.36 8.62 -2.62
C LYS A 312 -30.77 8.79 -4.07
N SER A 313 -32.04 8.54 -4.40
CA SER A 313 -32.52 8.59 -5.79
C SER A 313 -32.28 9.94 -6.49
N SER A 314 -32.19 11.04 -5.73
CA SER A 314 -31.87 12.37 -6.26
C SER A 314 -30.41 12.57 -6.64
N GLN A 315 -29.52 11.66 -6.25
CA GLN A 315 -28.07 11.69 -6.47
C GLN A 315 -27.63 10.68 -7.53
N LEU A 316 -28.48 9.71 -7.88
CA LEU A 316 -28.20 8.74 -8.92
C LEU A 316 -28.16 9.39 -10.30
N PRO A 317 -27.27 8.91 -11.20
CA PRO A 317 -27.31 9.31 -12.60
C PRO A 317 -28.62 8.85 -13.25
N PRO A 318 -29.10 9.53 -14.32
CA PRO A 318 -30.31 9.12 -15.03
C PRO A 318 -30.27 7.68 -15.55
N GLU A 319 -29.08 7.23 -15.95
CA GLU A 319 -28.79 5.86 -16.36
C GLU A 319 -27.48 5.40 -15.71
N PRO A 320 -27.39 4.14 -15.24
CA PRO A 320 -26.14 3.58 -14.75
C PRO A 320 -25.06 3.51 -15.84
N HIS A 321 -23.79 3.52 -15.44
CA HIS A 321 -22.71 3.26 -16.39
C HIS A 321 -22.86 1.86 -17.02
N PRO A 322 -22.59 1.71 -18.34
CA PRO A 322 -22.61 0.40 -18.99
C PRO A 322 -21.76 -0.63 -18.24
N GLY A 323 -22.33 -1.82 -18.01
CA GLY A 323 -21.68 -2.90 -17.24
C GLY A 323 -22.06 -2.94 -15.75
N LEU A 324 -22.61 -1.85 -15.19
CA LEU A 324 -23.11 -1.85 -13.81
C LEU A 324 -24.53 -2.41 -13.72
N ALA A 325 -24.78 -3.22 -12.70
CA ALA A 325 -26.09 -3.78 -12.38
C ALA A 325 -26.25 -3.99 -10.86
N GLY A 326 -27.51 -4.07 -10.40
CA GLY A 326 -27.84 -4.27 -8.98
C GLY A 326 -27.18 -3.22 -8.08
N ALA A 327 -26.60 -3.68 -6.97
CA ALA A 327 -25.96 -2.81 -5.98
C ALA A 327 -24.86 -1.89 -6.56
N ALA A 328 -24.15 -2.33 -7.61
CA ALA A 328 -23.13 -1.52 -8.28
C ALA A 328 -23.73 -0.38 -9.11
N ALA A 329 -24.96 -0.52 -9.59
CA ALA A 329 -25.68 0.52 -10.33
C ALA A 329 -26.48 1.48 -9.43
N GLU A 330 -26.76 1.06 -8.19
CA GLU A 330 -27.64 1.78 -7.25
C GLU A 330 -26.87 2.50 -6.15
N GLY A 331 -25.56 2.31 -6.04
CA GLY A 331 -24.77 2.90 -4.97
C GLY A 331 -23.28 2.64 -5.07
N SER A 332 -22.57 2.99 -3.99
CA SER A 332 -21.13 2.75 -3.88
C SER A 332 -20.85 1.34 -3.38
N LEU A 333 -19.84 0.69 -3.95
CA LEU A 333 -19.25 -0.54 -3.45
C LEU A 333 -17.85 -0.24 -2.89
N GLY A 334 -17.72 -0.25 -1.57
CA GLY A 334 -16.43 -0.16 -0.88
C GLY A 334 -15.86 -1.54 -0.62
N CYS A 335 -14.71 -1.86 -1.21
CA CYS A 335 -14.03 -3.15 -1.11
C CYS A 335 -12.64 -2.96 -0.53
N PHE A 336 -12.50 -3.26 0.75
CA PHE A 336 -11.21 -3.33 1.43
C PHE A 336 -10.54 -4.68 1.17
N VAL A 337 -9.24 -4.64 0.90
CA VAL A 337 -8.36 -5.81 0.74
C VAL A 337 -7.20 -5.65 1.71
N PHE A 338 -7.06 -6.62 2.61
CA PHE A 338 -6.01 -6.65 3.63
C PHE A 338 -4.62 -6.66 2.98
N PRO A 339 -3.60 -5.97 3.55
CA PRO A 339 -3.69 -5.11 4.72
C PRO A 339 -3.98 -3.64 4.39
N ASN A 340 -3.84 -3.21 3.14
CA ASN A 340 -3.58 -1.80 2.85
C ASN A 340 -4.39 -1.18 1.72
N LEU A 341 -5.32 -1.87 1.08
CA LEU A 341 -6.03 -1.35 -0.10
C LEU A 341 -7.52 -1.18 0.20
N HIS A 342 -8.11 -0.08 -0.25
CA HIS A 342 -9.55 0.10 -0.31
C HIS A 342 -9.93 0.67 -1.67
N VAL A 343 -10.79 -0.05 -2.39
CA VAL A 343 -11.33 0.36 -3.68
C VAL A 343 -12.80 0.69 -3.52
N ILE A 344 -13.21 1.90 -3.93
CA ILE A 344 -14.62 2.31 -3.96
C ILE A 344 -15.05 2.46 -5.42
N GLY A 345 -15.93 1.59 -5.87
CA GLY A 345 -16.65 1.75 -7.13
C GLY A 345 -17.90 2.61 -6.93
N PHE A 346 -18.16 3.53 -7.86
CA PHE A 346 -19.34 4.39 -7.82
C PHE A 346 -20.35 3.96 -8.90
N PRO A 347 -21.66 4.25 -8.71
CA PRO A 347 -22.68 3.95 -9.72
C PRO A 347 -22.59 4.88 -10.95
N THR A 348 -21.62 5.79 -10.92
CA THR A 348 -21.27 6.73 -11.98
C THR A 348 -20.08 6.20 -12.78
N LYS A 349 -19.33 7.07 -13.47
CA LYS A 349 -18.21 6.68 -14.33
C LYS A 349 -16.88 6.48 -13.60
N GLY A 350 -16.87 6.54 -12.28
CA GLY A 350 -15.64 6.67 -11.50
C GLY A 350 -15.42 5.59 -10.45
N ALA A 351 -14.18 5.55 -9.97
CA ALA A 351 -13.76 4.78 -8.81
C ALA A 351 -12.73 5.57 -8.00
N THR A 352 -12.49 5.15 -6.77
CA THR A 352 -11.41 5.67 -5.93
C THR A 352 -10.60 4.52 -5.37
N ILE A 353 -9.28 4.65 -5.41
CA ILE A 353 -8.33 3.72 -4.80
C ILE A 353 -7.64 4.45 -3.67
N MET A 354 -7.75 3.92 -2.45
CA MET A 354 -7.06 4.42 -1.26
C MET A 354 -6.13 3.33 -0.74
N TRP A 355 -4.94 3.72 -0.32
CA TRP A 355 -4.03 2.80 0.33
C TRP A 355 -3.18 3.48 1.37
N TRP A 356 -2.78 2.70 2.36
CA TRP A 356 -2.10 3.21 3.54
C TRP A 356 -0.80 2.47 3.80
N THR A 357 0.28 3.22 3.99
CA THR A 357 1.59 2.68 4.29
C THR A 357 1.94 3.06 5.72
N PRO A 358 2.13 2.10 6.64
CA PRO A 358 2.61 2.42 7.97
C PRO A 358 4.01 3.04 7.89
N THR A 359 4.22 4.17 8.55
CA THR A 359 5.52 4.87 8.60
C THR A 359 6.12 4.88 10.00
N GLY A 360 5.37 4.43 11.00
CA GLY A 360 5.79 4.31 12.38
C GLY A 360 4.67 3.80 13.29
N PRO A 361 4.95 3.59 14.58
CA PRO A 361 3.97 3.06 15.54
C PRO A 361 2.80 4.01 15.81
N ALA A 362 2.88 5.27 15.40
CA ALA A 362 1.81 6.26 15.51
C ALA A 362 1.76 7.18 14.27
N THR A 363 2.29 6.73 13.13
CA THR A 363 2.27 7.51 11.88
C THR A 363 1.97 6.61 10.69
N THR A 364 1.17 7.13 9.77
CA THR A 364 0.75 6.44 8.55
C THR A 364 0.79 7.41 7.39
N ARG A 365 1.11 6.93 6.19
CA ARG A 365 0.98 7.69 4.95
C ARG A 365 -0.24 7.18 4.19
N ALA A 366 -1.20 8.06 3.90
CA ALA A 366 -2.34 7.76 3.06
C ALA A 366 -2.09 8.27 1.65
N ARG A 367 -2.40 7.44 0.66
CA ARG A 367 -2.43 7.86 -0.74
C ARG A 367 -3.77 7.50 -1.35
N VAL A 368 -4.29 8.41 -2.16
CA VAL A 368 -5.61 8.26 -2.74
C VAL A 368 -5.60 8.69 -4.20
N LEU A 369 -6.18 7.86 -5.05
CA LEU A 369 -6.23 8.04 -6.50
C LEU A 369 -7.68 7.99 -6.97
N GLY A 370 -8.14 9.07 -7.60
CA GLY A 370 -9.42 9.08 -8.33
C GLY A 370 -9.24 8.50 -9.74
N LEU A 371 -10.26 7.77 -10.21
CA LEU A 371 -10.31 7.16 -11.53
C LEU A 371 -11.65 7.48 -12.19
N SER A 372 -11.66 7.64 -13.52
CA SER A 372 -12.87 7.94 -14.28
C SER A 372 -12.79 7.46 -15.73
N HIS A 373 -13.87 6.89 -16.27
CA HIS A 373 -14.02 6.66 -17.72
C HIS A 373 -14.14 7.95 -18.53
N ASP A 374 -14.44 9.06 -17.87
CA ASP A 374 -14.44 10.38 -18.50
C ASP A 374 -13.09 11.07 -18.24
N ALA A 375 -12.30 11.21 -19.31
CA ALA A 375 -10.99 11.87 -19.30
C ALA A 375 -11.09 13.38 -18.99
N ASP A 376 -12.22 13.99 -19.31
CA ASP A 376 -12.49 15.43 -19.18
C ASP A 376 -13.28 15.76 -17.92
N ALA A 377 -13.64 14.76 -17.11
CA ALA A 377 -14.26 14.98 -15.81
C ALA A 377 -13.41 15.98 -15.01
N ASP A 378 -14.05 16.95 -14.35
CA ASP A 378 -13.35 17.96 -13.56
C ASP A 378 -12.66 17.30 -12.35
N VAL A 379 -11.47 16.78 -12.62
CA VAL A 379 -10.60 16.09 -11.66
C VAL A 379 -10.32 16.99 -10.46
N ARG A 380 -10.33 18.33 -10.64
CA ARG A 380 -10.10 19.28 -9.54
C ARG A 380 -11.27 19.28 -8.55
N SER A 381 -12.52 19.37 -9.02
CA SER A 381 -13.69 19.33 -8.14
C SER A 381 -13.82 17.98 -7.39
N GLY A 382 -13.55 16.86 -8.08
CA GLY A 382 -13.54 15.53 -7.46
C GLY A 382 -12.44 15.40 -6.41
N LYS A 383 -11.25 15.93 -6.71
CA LYS A 383 -10.11 15.97 -5.79
C LYS A 383 -10.37 16.82 -4.56
N GLU A 384 -11.05 17.96 -4.68
CA GLU A 384 -11.39 18.82 -3.54
C GLU A 384 -12.37 18.14 -2.57
N LEU A 385 -13.42 17.51 -3.10
CA LEU A 385 -14.35 16.73 -2.28
C LEU A 385 -13.64 15.56 -1.59
N LEU A 386 -12.80 14.83 -2.35
CA LEU A 386 -12.05 13.69 -1.84
C LEU A 386 -11.03 14.10 -0.75
N ALA A 387 -10.36 15.23 -0.92
CA ALA A 387 -9.46 15.80 0.08
C ALA A 387 -10.22 16.25 1.34
N ARG A 388 -11.41 16.83 1.18
CA ARG A 388 -12.28 17.21 2.31
C ARG A 388 -12.67 15.98 3.12
N VAL A 389 -13.21 14.94 2.47
CA VAL A 389 -13.63 13.69 3.11
C VAL A 389 -12.47 13.06 3.87
N GLN A 390 -11.30 12.95 3.23
CA GLN A 390 -10.11 12.41 3.90
C GLN A 390 -9.68 13.21 5.11
N ARG A 391 -9.74 14.54 5.05
CA ARG A 391 -9.37 15.36 6.21
C ARG A 391 -10.35 15.16 7.37
N GLU A 392 -11.64 15.01 7.10
CA GLU A 392 -12.66 14.69 8.12
C GLU A 392 -12.30 13.38 8.86
N ASP A 393 -11.86 12.35 8.13
CA ASP A 393 -11.39 11.08 8.70
C ASP A 393 -10.08 11.22 9.49
N PHE A 394 -9.07 11.86 8.89
CA PHE A 394 -7.74 11.95 9.48
C PHE A 394 -7.79 12.73 10.80
N ASP A 395 -8.57 13.80 10.86
CA ASP A 395 -8.81 14.57 12.09
C ASP A 395 -9.37 13.70 13.23
N VAL A 396 -10.18 12.69 12.92
CA VAL A 396 -10.73 11.75 13.91
C VAL A 396 -9.67 10.72 14.30
N CYS A 397 -8.98 10.11 13.33
CA CYS A 397 -7.93 9.13 13.59
C CYS A 397 -6.80 9.70 14.47
N GLU A 398 -6.38 10.94 14.23
CA GLU A 398 -5.32 11.60 15.03
C GLU A 398 -5.78 11.87 16.47
N LYS A 399 -7.05 12.26 16.67
CA LYS A 399 -7.64 12.39 18.01
C LYS A 399 -7.77 11.03 18.70
N MET A 400 -8.13 9.97 17.97
CA MET A 400 -8.15 8.60 18.49
C MET A 400 -6.74 8.16 18.92
N GLN A 401 -5.71 8.49 18.16
CA GLN A 401 -4.32 8.20 18.52
C GLN A 401 -3.91 8.87 19.82
N ILE A 402 -4.36 10.10 20.09
CA ILE A 402 -4.16 10.75 21.39
C ILE A 402 -4.94 10.00 22.47
N GLY A 403 -6.20 9.65 22.21
CA GLY A 403 -7.09 8.96 23.14
C GLY A 403 -6.58 7.58 23.58
N VAL A 404 -6.01 6.79 22.67
CA VAL A 404 -5.52 5.44 22.96
C VAL A 404 -4.30 5.42 23.90
N GLN A 405 -3.62 6.56 24.06
CA GLN A 405 -2.54 6.73 25.05
C GLN A 405 -3.06 6.90 26.48
N SER A 406 -4.34 7.23 26.67
CA SER A 406 -4.92 7.45 27.99
C SER A 406 -4.85 6.18 28.83
N ARG A 407 -4.41 6.31 30.08
CA ARG A 407 -4.46 5.21 31.07
C ARG A 407 -5.89 4.79 31.42
N GLY A 408 -6.86 5.66 31.16
CA GLY A 408 -8.28 5.39 31.40
C GLY A 408 -8.99 4.76 30.22
N TYR A 409 -8.33 4.60 29.06
CA TYR A 409 -8.96 3.97 27.91
C TYR A 409 -8.97 2.45 28.06
N ALA A 410 -10.17 1.89 27.90
CA ALA A 410 -10.40 0.47 27.69
C ALA A 410 -11.36 0.32 26.50
N PRO A 411 -11.23 -0.73 25.67
CA PRO A 411 -12.09 -0.89 24.51
C PRO A 411 -13.57 -0.99 24.89
N GLY A 412 -14.38 -0.12 24.30
CA GLY A 412 -15.83 -0.10 24.47
C GLY A 412 -16.53 -1.23 23.70
N PRO A 413 -17.84 -1.42 23.93
CA PRO A 413 -18.63 -2.37 23.16
C PRO A 413 -18.75 -1.93 21.70
N GLN A 414 -18.73 -2.91 20.82
CA GLN A 414 -18.84 -2.72 19.37
C GLN A 414 -20.30 -2.59 18.90
N HIS A 415 -20.53 -1.74 17.91
CA HIS A 415 -21.80 -1.62 17.19
C HIS A 415 -21.92 -2.64 16.05
N ALA A 416 -23.14 -3.00 15.64
CA ALA A 416 -23.35 -4.00 14.59
C ALA A 416 -22.74 -3.61 13.22
N THR A 417 -22.66 -2.32 12.91
CA THR A 417 -22.03 -1.81 11.68
C THR A 417 -20.50 -1.83 11.73
N GLU A 418 -19.90 -2.09 12.90
CA GLU A 418 -18.46 -2.15 13.08
C GLU A 418 -17.90 -3.57 12.90
N LEU A 419 -18.73 -4.59 12.64
CA LEU A 419 -18.29 -6.00 12.60
C LEU A 419 -17.14 -6.29 11.62
N ARG A 420 -17.00 -5.49 10.56
CA ARG A 420 -15.89 -5.55 9.61
C ARG A 420 -14.54 -5.19 10.26
N ILE A 421 -14.54 -4.27 11.23
CA ILE A 421 -13.37 -3.95 12.06
C ILE A 421 -12.86 -5.22 12.74
N THR A 422 -13.74 -5.99 13.37
CA THR A 422 -13.32 -7.23 14.05
C THR A 422 -12.77 -8.27 13.08
N ALA A 423 -13.31 -8.38 11.87
CA ALA A 423 -12.77 -9.29 10.88
C ALA A 423 -11.33 -8.90 10.49
N PHE A 424 -11.09 -7.62 10.22
CA PHE A 424 -9.76 -7.06 9.99
C PHE A 424 -8.80 -7.36 11.17
N GLN A 425 -9.22 -7.03 12.39
CA GLN A 425 -8.41 -7.21 13.60
C GLN A 425 -8.13 -8.68 13.88
N ARG A 426 -9.10 -9.58 13.71
CA ARG A 426 -8.89 -11.03 13.86
C ARG A 426 -7.89 -11.55 12.85
N ARG A 427 -7.98 -11.14 11.58
CA ARG A 427 -7.03 -11.54 10.54
C ARG A 427 -5.61 -11.11 10.90
N LEU A 428 -5.45 -9.86 11.31
CA LEU A 428 -4.16 -9.33 11.76
C LEU A 428 -3.59 -10.16 12.91
N LEU A 429 -4.36 -10.33 13.99
CA LEU A 429 -3.93 -11.07 15.18
C LEU A 429 -3.60 -12.54 14.86
N GLN A 430 -4.37 -13.18 13.98
CA GLN A 430 -4.07 -14.54 13.51
C GLN A 430 -2.74 -14.60 12.79
N MET A 431 -2.43 -13.66 11.90
CA MET A 431 -1.16 -13.63 11.17
C MET A 431 0.03 -13.39 12.12
N VAL A 432 -0.13 -12.48 13.08
CA VAL A 432 0.87 -12.23 14.12
C VAL A 432 1.10 -13.48 14.97
N GLN A 433 0.03 -14.15 15.41
CA GLN A 433 0.12 -15.38 16.20
C GLN A 433 0.81 -16.51 15.41
N GLN A 434 0.42 -16.73 14.16
CA GLN A 434 1.04 -17.73 13.28
C GLN A 434 2.54 -17.47 13.07
N ALA A 435 2.94 -16.19 12.97
CA ALA A 435 4.35 -15.83 12.87
C ALA A 435 5.13 -16.21 14.13
N PHE A 436 4.57 -15.97 15.32
CA PHE A 436 5.18 -16.39 16.58
C PHE A 436 5.31 -17.91 16.70
N ASP A 437 4.26 -18.66 16.37
CA ASP A 437 4.28 -20.12 16.48
C ASP A 437 5.31 -20.73 15.50
N ARG A 438 5.47 -20.17 14.29
CA ARG A 438 6.52 -20.55 13.34
C ARG A 438 7.94 -20.32 13.88
N VAL A 439 8.14 -19.31 14.72
CA VAL A 439 9.44 -19.04 15.37
C VAL A 439 9.71 -20.09 16.44
N ASP A 440 8.72 -20.41 17.28
CA ASP A 440 8.88 -21.38 18.39
C ASP A 440 9.17 -22.81 17.87
N ASP A 441 8.46 -23.28 16.84
CA ASP A 441 8.67 -24.61 16.25
C ASP A 441 10.09 -24.77 15.68
N ARG A 442 10.69 -23.69 15.17
CA ARG A 442 12.06 -23.69 14.66
C ARG A 442 13.11 -23.77 15.77
N HIS A 443 12.78 -23.39 17.00
CA HIS A 443 13.67 -23.51 18.16
C HIS A 443 13.65 -24.92 18.76
N ILE A 444 12.50 -25.61 18.71
CA ILE A 444 12.38 -26.99 19.19
C ILE A 444 13.15 -27.97 18.27
N GLY A 445 13.33 -27.64 16.99
CA GLY A 445 14.05 -28.46 16.00
C GLY A 445 15.58 -28.37 16.02
N VAL A 446 16.21 -27.57 16.91
CA VAL A 446 17.68 -27.45 17.02
C VAL A 446 18.26 -28.34 18.14
N GLY A 447 17.40 -29.06 18.87
CA GLY A 447 17.80 -30.01 19.91
C GLY A 447 17.39 -31.45 19.62
N ARG A 448 17.92 -32.07 18.56
CA ARG A 448 18.05 -33.54 18.44
C ARG A 448 19.27 -33.94 17.65
#